data_AF-A0A9P5WDX8-F1
#
_entry.id   AF-A0A9P5WDX8-F1
#
_cell.length_a   1.000
_cell.length_b   1.000
_cell.length_c   1.000
_cell.angle_alpha   90.00
_cell.angle_beta   90.00
_cell.angle_gamma   90.00
#
_symmetry.space_group_name_H-M   'P 1'
#
loop_
_entity.id
_entity.type
_entity.pdbx_description
1 polymer ?
#
loop_
_entity_poly.entity_id
_entity_poly.type
_entity_poly.pdbx_seq_one_letter_code
_entity_poly.pdbx_strand_id
1 'polypeptide(L)'
;MTLDDRQLHTAINSATQSVDNIVIASTAVASDDFNDVVLDDEEEYGDTDDSTALIEENAFEVHLAAATKTTNDLLHAKNTTRNYNLYLKGGRNYCAAIGKVGALDTITKDTPLVLKAYIASKCERIVQEDQEADQEAEREVGLLGQDGNSDASRPKNKKKSKDKKDDSQPRSLSTAEAIRAAWKLFYRRTFKVQDGWRIEEDGRCIGNPVDDIDLSQYIQTLRKQHNRERVTRHSIAITLESMKKLMAYLDRSDVHKKHGLAKCLFFQAYAATGFYLWTRNDELHKLQGHMIEGLGFDNDDTVFKTQRSGHHYFKIKLTFRKTNQGDATKCKLLKWLAYLRQLGHPLRNEDYVFPTLGARGDIRLHQKVSSDTIQRYLD
;
A
#
# COMPACT_ATOMS: atom_id res chain seq x y z
N MET A 1 -4.57 7.63 29.71
CA MET A 1 -3.52 8.32 28.92
C MET A 1 -3.77 8.04 27.44
N THR A 2 -4.31 9.00 26.69
CA THR A 2 -4.47 8.89 25.24
C THR A 2 -3.14 9.22 24.57
N LEU A 3 -2.55 8.25 23.87
CA LEU A 3 -1.43 8.52 22.97
C LEU A 3 -1.91 9.44 21.84
N ASP A 4 -1.08 10.43 21.48
CA ASP A 4 -1.31 11.31 20.32
C ASP A 4 -1.29 10.44 19.03
N ASP A 5 -2.23 10.66 18.11
CA ASP A 5 -2.34 9.95 16.83
C ASP A 5 -1.01 9.97 16.05
N ARG A 6 -0.18 10.99 16.24
CA ARG A 6 1.17 11.08 15.66
C ARG A 6 2.16 10.08 16.26
N GLN A 7 2.06 9.80 17.55
CA GLN A 7 2.88 8.78 18.21
C GLN A 7 2.46 7.39 17.76
N LEU A 8 1.17 7.17 17.50
CA LEU A 8 0.69 5.90 16.96
C LEU A 8 1.17 5.66 15.53
N HIS A 9 1.09 6.66 14.64
CA HIS A 9 1.67 6.57 13.30
C HIS A 9 3.19 6.35 13.32
N THR A 10 3.90 6.99 14.25
CA THR A 10 5.34 6.80 14.41
C THR A 10 5.67 5.42 14.95
N ALA A 11 4.88 4.89 15.89
CA ALA A 11 5.02 3.53 16.42
C ALA A 11 4.69 2.47 15.36
N ILE A 12 3.69 2.69 14.50
CA ILE A 12 3.38 1.81 13.36
C ILE A 12 4.56 1.78 12.38
N ASN A 13 5.11 2.95 12.02
CA ASN A 13 6.25 3.03 11.11
C ASN A 13 7.54 2.44 11.72
N SER A 14 7.75 2.60 13.03
CA SER A 14 8.90 2.05 13.77
C SER A 14 8.78 0.54 14.00
N ALA A 15 7.59 0.04 14.33
CA ALA A 15 7.34 -1.40 14.47
C ALA A 15 7.50 -2.13 13.14
N THR A 16 7.14 -1.49 12.01
CA THR A 16 7.38 -2.05 10.67
C THR A 16 8.88 -2.23 10.40
N GLN A 17 9.74 -1.34 10.92
CA GLN A 17 11.22 -1.49 10.86
C GLN A 17 11.78 -2.47 11.91
N SER A 18 11.10 -2.66 13.04
CA SER A 18 11.55 -3.55 14.13
C SER A 18 11.17 -5.02 13.92
N VAL A 19 10.12 -5.31 13.13
CA VAL A 19 9.71 -6.68 12.82
C VAL A 19 10.78 -7.42 12.02
N ASP A 20 11.61 -6.72 11.25
CA ASP A 20 12.78 -7.28 10.54
C ASP A 20 13.83 -7.88 11.51
N ASN A 21 13.88 -7.45 12.76
CA ASN A 21 14.82 -7.95 13.77
C ASN A 21 14.26 -9.05 14.69
N ILE A 22 12.94 -9.22 14.77
CA ILE A 22 12.29 -10.15 15.71
C ILE A 22 12.10 -11.55 15.09
N VAL A 23 12.10 -11.67 13.76
CA VAL A 23 11.90 -12.95 13.05
C VAL A 23 13.06 -13.94 13.23
N ILE A 24 14.23 -13.50 13.70
CA ILE A 24 15.37 -14.40 13.98
C ILE A 24 15.21 -15.19 15.30
N ALA A 25 14.30 -14.80 16.20
CA ALA A 25 14.30 -15.32 17.58
C ALA A 25 13.06 -16.14 18.02
N SER A 26 12.10 -16.48 17.15
CA SER A 26 10.84 -17.13 17.59
C SER A 26 10.47 -18.42 16.87
N THR A 27 11.45 -19.28 16.62
CA THR A 27 11.22 -20.72 16.39
C THR A 27 11.71 -21.53 17.60
N ALA A 28 10.99 -21.47 18.72
CA ALA A 28 11.02 -22.53 19.73
C ALA A 28 9.84 -22.40 20.73
N VAL A 29 9.19 -23.55 20.97
CA VAL A 29 8.34 -23.93 22.12
C VAL A 29 6.88 -23.47 22.14
N ALA A 30 5.98 -24.47 22.07
CA ALA A 30 4.96 -24.81 23.08
C ALA A 30 3.67 -25.36 22.45
N SER A 31 3.40 -26.62 22.76
CA SER A 31 2.19 -27.39 22.52
C SER A 31 1.15 -27.16 23.63
N ASP A 32 -0.02 -27.77 23.39
CA ASP A 32 -1.06 -28.23 24.33
C ASP A 32 -2.31 -27.36 24.59
N ASP A 33 -3.42 -27.98 24.19
CA ASP A 33 -4.72 -28.17 24.82
C ASP A 33 -5.63 -26.97 25.12
N PHE A 34 -6.73 -26.92 24.37
CA PHE A 34 -7.98 -26.30 24.82
C PHE A 34 -9.14 -27.28 24.63
N ASN A 35 -9.78 -27.61 25.75
CA ASN A 35 -10.95 -28.46 25.90
C ASN A 35 -12.21 -27.85 25.26
N ASP A 36 -13.04 -28.74 24.73
CA ASP A 36 -14.43 -28.53 24.36
C ASP A 36 -15.26 -28.06 25.57
N VAL A 37 -16.03 -26.99 25.39
CA VAL A 37 -17.12 -26.59 26.29
C VAL A 37 -18.43 -27.01 25.62
N VAL A 38 -19.04 -28.04 26.19
CA VAL A 38 -20.44 -28.41 25.99
C VAL A 38 -21.30 -27.36 26.69
N LEU A 39 -22.27 -26.79 25.97
CA LEU A 39 -23.34 -25.98 26.56
C LEU A 39 -24.61 -26.85 26.51
N ASP A 40 -25.09 -27.22 27.69
CA ASP A 40 -26.42 -27.79 27.88
C ASP A 40 -27.45 -26.65 27.92
N ASP A 41 -28.49 -26.79 27.10
CA ASP A 41 -29.69 -25.96 27.09
C ASP A 41 -30.72 -26.58 28.05
N GLU A 42 -31.28 -25.79 28.97
CA GLU A 42 -32.67 -25.95 29.44
C GLU A 42 -33.24 -24.56 29.81
N GLU A 43 -34.12 -24.02 28.96
CA GLU A 43 -35.14 -23.06 29.37
C GLU A 43 -36.52 -23.60 28.96
N GLU A 44 -37.27 -24.00 29.97
CA GLU A 44 -38.69 -24.32 29.95
C GLU A 44 -39.49 -23.01 29.99
N TYR A 45 -40.30 -22.72 28.97
CA TYR A 45 -41.37 -21.73 29.09
C TYR A 45 -42.63 -22.19 28.34
N GLY A 46 -43.74 -22.13 29.07
CA GLY A 46 -44.98 -22.82 28.77
C GLY A 46 -45.94 -22.13 27.80
N ASP A 47 -46.94 -22.96 27.49
CA ASP A 47 -48.24 -22.75 26.87
C ASP A 47 -48.69 -21.33 26.55
N THR A 48 -48.99 -21.13 25.26
CA THR A 48 -50.10 -20.27 24.84
C THR A 48 -50.94 -20.97 23.77
N ASP A 49 -52.24 -20.92 24.00
CA ASP A 49 -53.33 -21.54 23.25
C ASP A 49 -53.44 -21.09 21.78
N ASP A 50 -53.70 -22.10 20.95
CA ASP A 50 -54.81 -22.19 19.99
C ASP A 50 -55.10 -20.98 19.09
N SER A 51 -54.49 -20.96 17.90
CA SER A 51 -55.14 -20.47 16.65
C SER A 51 -54.24 -20.61 15.42
N THR A 52 -54.06 -21.83 14.91
CA THR A 52 -53.49 -22.04 13.57
C THR A 52 -54.07 -23.29 12.93
N ALA A 53 -55.14 -23.09 12.15
CA ALA A 53 -55.47 -23.96 11.03
C ALA A 53 -55.40 -23.08 9.78
N LEU A 54 -54.66 -23.53 8.76
CA LEU A 54 -54.48 -22.93 7.41
C LEU A 54 -53.18 -22.12 7.15
N ILE A 55 -52.00 -22.58 7.58
CA ILE A 55 -50.71 -22.24 6.93
C ILE A 55 -49.73 -23.44 7.06
N GLU A 56 -49.97 -24.58 6.41
CA GLU A 56 -49.04 -25.72 6.49
C GLU A 56 -48.46 -26.21 5.17
N GLU A 57 -48.95 -25.78 4.00
CA GLU A 57 -48.37 -26.25 2.72
C GLU A 57 -47.22 -25.40 2.17
N ASN A 58 -46.99 -24.17 2.66
CA ASN A 58 -45.89 -23.30 2.19
C ASN A 58 -44.67 -23.24 3.12
N ALA A 59 -44.76 -23.78 4.34
CA ALA A 59 -43.64 -23.82 5.28
C ALA A 59 -42.63 -24.96 4.95
N PHE A 60 -43.10 -26.02 4.29
CA PHE A 60 -42.28 -27.20 4.00
C PHE A 60 -41.27 -26.95 2.88
N GLU A 61 -41.61 -26.20 1.83
CA GLU A 61 -40.67 -25.86 0.75
C GLU A 61 -39.60 -24.85 1.20
N VAL A 62 -39.93 -23.91 2.09
CA VAL A 62 -38.97 -22.95 2.64
C VAL A 62 -37.97 -23.62 3.60
N HIS A 63 -38.38 -24.64 4.35
CA HIS A 63 -37.49 -25.43 5.20
C HIS A 63 -36.60 -26.41 4.42
N LEU A 64 -37.07 -26.96 3.28
CA LEU A 64 -36.26 -27.88 2.48
C LEU A 64 -35.12 -27.17 1.71
N ALA A 65 -35.33 -25.91 1.32
CA ALA A 65 -34.29 -25.07 0.71
C ALA A 65 -33.15 -24.70 1.70
N ALA A 66 -33.40 -24.74 3.01
CA ALA A 66 -32.39 -24.52 4.04
C ALA A 66 -31.54 -25.78 4.35
N ALA A 67 -31.97 -26.96 3.91
CA ALA A 67 -31.47 -28.24 4.42
C ALA A 67 -30.52 -29.02 3.49
N THR A 68 -30.20 -28.52 2.29
CA THR A 68 -29.22 -29.18 1.41
C THR A 68 -28.01 -28.30 1.12
N LYS A 69 -27.27 -27.90 2.15
CA LYS A 69 -25.87 -27.51 1.95
C LYS A 69 -25.14 -28.75 1.47
N THR A 70 -24.60 -28.69 0.26
CA THR A 70 -23.86 -29.81 -0.32
C THR A 70 -22.63 -30.11 0.54
N THR A 71 -22.11 -31.34 0.50
CA THR A 71 -20.85 -31.70 1.20
C THR A 71 -19.71 -30.73 0.84
N ASN A 72 -19.69 -30.22 -0.39
CA ASN A 72 -18.76 -29.19 -0.85
C ASN A 72 -18.98 -27.85 -0.13
N ASP A 73 -20.22 -27.40 0.06
CA ASP A 73 -20.52 -26.17 0.82
C ASP A 73 -20.12 -26.30 2.29
N LEU A 74 -20.32 -27.48 2.88
CA LEU A 74 -19.88 -27.77 4.25
C LEU A 74 -18.35 -27.81 4.36
N LEU A 75 -17.66 -28.41 3.38
CA LEU A 75 -16.19 -28.43 3.33
C LEU A 75 -15.62 -27.02 3.12
N HIS A 76 -16.21 -26.23 2.21
CA HIS A 76 -15.87 -24.82 2.00
C HIS A 76 -16.11 -24.00 3.26
N ALA A 77 -17.20 -24.22 3.98
CA ALA A 77 -17.48 -23.55 5.26
C ALA A 77 -16.45 -23.92 6.34
N LYS A 78 -16.07 -25.20 6.44
CA LYS A 78 -15.03 -25.67 7.39
C LYS A 78 -13.66 -25.07 7.07
N ASN A 79 -13.24 -25.11 5.80
CA ASN A 79 -11.97 -24.53 5.36
C ASN A 79 -11.94 -23.01 5.58
N THR A 80 -13.05 -22.32 5.29
CA THR A 80 -13.19 -20.88 5.54
C THR A 80 -13.07 -20.57 7.03
N THR A 81 -13.71 -21.36 7.88
CA THR A 81 -13.63 -21.19 9.35
C THR A 81 -12.21 -21.38 9.87
N ARG A 82 -11.51 -22.43 9.39
CA ARG A 82 -10.10 -22.66 9.74
C ARG A 82 -9.22 -21.49 9.31
N ASN A 83 -9.38 -21.02 8.08
CA ASN A 83 -8.61 -19.88 7.56
C ASN A 83 -8.91 -18.59 8.34
N TYR A 84 -10.16 -18.35 8.71
CA TYR A 84 -10.53 -17.19 9.51
C TYR A 84 -9.87 -17.22 10.88
N ASN A 85 -9.86 -18.38 11.54
CA ASN A 85 -9.17 -18.53 12.83
C ASN A 85 -7.67 -18.25 12.71
N LEU A 86 -7.04 -18.64 11.59
CA LEU A 86 -5.63 -18.28 11.32
C LEU A 86 -5.43 -16.76 11.19
N TYR A 87 -6.35 -16.04 10.52
CA TYR A 87 -6.28 -14.59 10.42
C TYR A 87 -6.54 -13.89 11.77
N LEU A 88 -7.46 -14.40 12.59
CA LEU A 88 -7.68 -13.89 13.95
C LEU A 88 -6.43 -14.10 14.82
N LYS A 89 -5.86 -15.30 14.83
CA LYS A 89 -4.60 -15.62 15.53
C LYS A 89 -3.46 -14.73 15.03
N GLY A 90 -3.34 -14.56 13.71
CA GLY A 90 -2.34 -13.69 13.10
C GLY A 90 -2.47 -12.23 13.53
N GLY A 91 -3.70 -11.71 13.62
CA GLY A 91 -3.95 -10.34 14.09
C GLY A 91 -3.63 -10.15 15.57
N ARG A 92 -3.93 -11.14 16.42
CA ARG A 92 -3.53 -11.14 17.85
C ARG A 92 -2.02 -11.13 18.02
N ASN A 93 -1.32 -11.98 17.27
CA ASN A 93 0.14 -12.03 17.29
C ASN A 93 0.76 -10.70 16.82
N TYR A 94 0.18 -10.08 15.78
CA TYR A 94 0.59 -8.75 15.34
C TYR A 94 0.41 -7.70 16.44
N CYS A 95 -0.75 -7.71 17.12
CA CYS A 95 -1.03 -6.82 18.25
C CYS A 95 -0.03 -7.00 19.40
N ALA A 96 0.31 -8.26 19.73
CA ALA A 96 1.32 -8.56 20.74
C ALA A 96 2.70 -8.02 20.34
N ALA A 97 3.11 -8.20 19.08
CA ALA A 97 4.39 -7.72 18.56
C ALA A 97 4.54 -6.19 18.62
N ILE A 98 3.44 -5.43 18.51
CA ILE A 98 3.45 -3.96 18.61
C ILE A 98 3.13 -3.44 20.03
N GLY A 99 3.08 -4.31 21.04
CA GLY A 99 2.78 -3.92 22.44
C GLY A 99 1.32 -3.50 22.67
N LYS A 100 0.39 -3.93 21.82
CA LYS A 100 -1.05 -3.63 21.86
C LYS A 100 -1.89 -4.89 22.09
N VAL A 101 -1.47 -5.76 23.01
CA VAL A 101 -2.14 -7.03 23.31
C VAL A 101 -3.64 -6.81 23.56
N GLY A 102 -4.49 -7.60 22.90
CA GLY A 102 -5.96 -7.52 23.03
C GLY A 102 -6.63 -6.34 22.29
N ALA A 103 -5.88 -5.49 21.59
CA ALA A 103 -6.46 -4.32 20.91
C ALA A 103 -7.48 -4.67 19.82
N LEU A 104 -7.38 -5.85 19.20
CA LEU A 104 -8.38 -6.35 18.25
C LEU A 104 -9.45 -7.25 18.92
N ASP A 105 -9.20 -7.74 20.12
CA ASP A 105 -10.18 -8.55 20.87
C ASP A 105 -11.22 -7.69 21.60
N THR A 106 -11.10 -6.36 21.54
CA THR A 106 -12.05 -5.39 22.10
C THR A 106 -12.41 -4.34 21.03
N ILE A 107 -13.61 -3.78 21.13
CA ILE A 107 -14.04 -2.67 20.27
C ILE A 107 -13.68 -1.36 20.96
N THR A 108 -12.68 -0.68 20.41
CA THR A 108 -12.21 0.63 20.87
C THR A 108 -12.10 1.57 19.68
N LYS A 109 -11.92 2.87 19.95
CA LYS A 109 -11.71 3.88 18.91
C LYS A 109 -10.48 3.60 18.01
N ASP A 110 -9.49 2.87 18.53
CA ASP A 110 -8.24 2.57 17.82
C ASP A 110 -8.33 1.27 17.00
N THR A 111 -9.35 0.44 17.24
CA THR A 111 -9.50 -0.89 16.62
C THR A 111 -9.46 -0.85 15.08
N PRO A 112 -10.14 0.06 14.37
CA PRO A 112 -10.04 0.16 12.91
C PRO A 112 -8.62 0.43 12.40
N LEU A 113 -7.89 1.32 13.09
CA LEU A 113 -6.53 1.69 12.72
C LEU A 113 -5.55 0.53 12.92
N VAL A 114 -5.67 -0.19 14.04
CA VAL A 114 -4.87 -1.39 14.29
C VAL A 114 -5.17 -2.48 13.26
N LEU A 115 -6.43 -2.67 12.91
CA LEU A 115 -6.84 -3.65 11.88
C LEU A 115 -6.29 -3.28 10.50
N LYS A 116 -6.36 -1.99 10.12
CA LYS A 116 -5.78 -1.49 8.88
C LYS A 116 -4.26 -1.72 8.82
N ALA A 117 -3.55 -1.45 9.93
CA ALA A 117 -2.12 -1.69 10.02
C ALA A 117 -1.76 -3.18 9.92
N TYR A 118 -2.55 -4.07 10.54
CA TYR A 118 -2.39 -5.52 10.41
C TYR A 118 -2.56 -5.99 8.95
N ILE A 119 -3.63 -5.55 8.27
CA ILE A 119 -3.88 -5.88 6.87
C ILE A 119 -2.72 -5.38 6.00
N ALA A 120 -2.28 -4.13 6.19
CA ALA A 120 -1.15 -3.58 5.45
C ALA A 120 0.14 -4.40 5.63
N SER A 121 0.51 -4.73 6.87
CA SER A 121 1.68 -5.57 7.16
C SER A 121 1.61 -6.96 6.52
N LYS A 122 0.41 -7.54 6.41
CA LYS A 122 0.23 -8.83 5.73
C LYS A 122 0.33 -8.72 4.21
N CYS A 123 -0.26 -7.69 3.62
CA CYS A 123 -0.15 -7.44 2.19
C CYS A 123 1.31 -7.17 1.77
N GLU A 124 2.06 -6.41 2.56
CA GLU A 124 3.46 -6.09 2.28
C GLU A 124 4.35 -7.33 2.28
N ARG A 125 4.22 -8.20 3.29
CA ARG A 125 4.95 -9.48 3.34
C ARG A 125 4.69 -10.37 2.14
N ILE A 126 3.43 -10.46 1.70
CA ILE A 126 3.09 -11.23 0.49
C ILE A 126 3.80 -10.67 -0.74
N VAL A 127 3.86 -9.34 -0.88
CA VAL A 127 4.56 -8.71 -2.00
C VAL A 127 6.07 -8.98 -1.94
N GLN A 128 6.66 -9.00 -0.75
CA GLN A 128 8.07 -9.36 -0.56
C GLN A 128 8.32 -10.84 -0.93
N GLU A 129 7.49 -11.76 -0.43
CA GLU A 129 7.55 -13.19 -0.76
C GLU A 129 7.39 -13.44 -2.28
N ASP A 130 6.49 -12.71 -2.94
CA ASP A 130 6.32 -12.75 -4.40
C ASP A 130 7.60 -12.30 -5.12
N GLN A 131 8.21 -11.19 -4.68
CA GLN A 131 9.44 -10.66 -5.27
C GLN A 131 10.66 -11.57 -5.04
N GLU A 132 10.76 -12.19 -3.87
CA GLU A 132 11.84 -13.14 -3.56
C GLU A 132 11.72 -14.41 -4.40
N ALA A 133 10.51 -14.93 -4.58
CA ALA A 133 10.24 -16.08 -5.44
C ALA A 133 10.59 -15.80 -6.91
N ASP A 134 10.26 -14.60 -7.41
CA ASP A 134 10.62 -14.18 -8.76
C ASP A 134 12.15 -14.06 -8.93
N GLN A 135 12.85 -13.48 -7.95
CA GLN A 135 14.30 -13.38 -7.97
C GLN A 135 14.99 -14.75 -7.91
N GLU A 136 14.48 -15.67 -7.11
CA GLU A 136 15.00 -17.03 -7.01
C GLU A 136 14.82 -17.78 -8.34
N ALA A 137 13.65 -17.66 -8.96
CA ALA A 137 13.39 -18.23 -10.29
C ALA A 137 14.33 -17.67 -11.37
N GLU A 138 14.65 -16.37 -11.33
CA GLU A 138 15.63 -15.76 -12.24
C GLU A 138 17.06 -16.29 -12.01
N ARG A 139 17.46 -16.50 -10.75
CA ARG A 139 18.77 -17.07 -10.41
C ARG A 139 18.93 -18.52 -10.90
N GLU A 140 17.90 -19.34 -10.75
CA GLU A 140 17.91 -20.72 -11.26
C GLU A 140 18.06 -20.78 -12.79
N VAL A 141 17.41 -19.87 -13.52
CA VAL A 141 17.54 -19.78 -14.98
C VAL A 141 18.94 -19.31 -15.40
N GLY A 142 19.55 -18.38 -14.64
CA GLY A 142 20.90 -17.90 -14.91
C GLY A 142 21.98 -18.96 -14.75
N LEU A 143 21.86 -19.85 -13.75
CA LEU A 143 22.82 -20.93 -13.49
C LEU A 143 22.81 -22.01 -14.59
N LEU A 144 21.65 -22.32 -15.16
CA LEU A 144 21.52 -23.30 -16.25
C LEU A 144 22.10 -22.81 -17.60
N GLY A 145 22.46 -21.52 -17.70
CA GLY A 145 22.96 -20.90 -18.93
C GLY A 145 24.48 -20.92 -19.10
N GLN A 146 25.26 -21.34 -18.09
CA GLN A 146 26.74 -21.26 -18.13
C GLN A 146 27.45 -22.59 -18.42
N ASP A 147 26.76 -23.72 -18.35
CA ASP A 147 27.32 -25.02 -18.74
C ASP A 147 27.23 -25.21 -20.26
N GLY A 148 28.03 -24.41 -20.97
CA GLY A 148 28.42 -24.68 -22.34
C GLY A 148 29.32 -25.91 -22.37
N ASN A 149 28.73 -27.10 -22.40
CA ASN A 149 29.38 -28.27 -22.98
C ASN A 149 28.63 -28.71 -24.23
N SER A 150 29.36 -28.63 -25.33
CA SER A 150 28.96 -29.01 -26.67
C SER A 150 28.69 -30.50 -26.73
N ASP A 151 27.45 -30.93 -26.57
CA ASP A 151 27.06 -32.21 -27.16
C ASP A 151 25.65 -32.22 -27.75
N ALA A 152 25.60 -32.65 -29.00
CA ALA A 152 24.49 -32.50 -29.91
C ALA A 152 23.45 -33.59 -29.65
N SER A 153 22.60 -33.41 -28.65
CA SER A 153 21.38 -34.22 -28.48
C SER A 153 20.32 -33.41 -27.73
N ARG A 154 19.71 -32.47 -28.45
CA ARG A 154 18.70 -31.54 -27.93
C ARG A 154 17.34 -32.25 -27.83
N PRO A 155 16.80 -32.56 -26.62
CA PRO A 155 15.44 -33.07 -26.51
C PRO A 155 14.45 -31.98 -26.91
N LYS A 156 13.85 -32.15 -28.10
CA LYS A 156 12.63 -31.45 -28.48
C LYS A 156 11.52 -31.93 -27.53
N ASN A 157 10.71 -31.00 -27.02
CA ASN A 157 9.48 -31.24 -26.24
C ASN A 157 9.58 -31.13 -24.70
N LYS A 158 9.85 -29.92 -24.19
CA LYS A 158 9.03 -29.38 -23.09
C LYS A 158 8.67 -27.94 -23.43
N LYS A 159 7.64 -27.80 -24.27
CA LYS A 159 6.93 -26.54 -24.51
C LYS A 159 6.26 -26.19 -23.17
N LYS A 160 7.02 -25.58 -22.24
CA LYS A 160 6.50 -25.06 -20.97
C LYS A 160 5.35 -24.14 -21.37
N SER A 161 4.14 -24.48 -20.92
CA SER A 161 2.90 -23.75 -21.10
C SER A 161 3.01 -22.38 -20.45
N LYS A 162 3.68 -21.44 -21.13
CA LYS A 162 3.84 -20.05 -20.70
C LYS A 162 2.59 -19.20 -20.98
N ASP A 163 1.56 -19.80 -21.58
CA ASP A 163 0.31 -19.15 -21.99
C ASP A 163 -0.86 -19.35 -21.03
N LYS A 164 -0.69 -20.03 -19.89
CA LYS A 164 -1.63 -19.84 -18.78
C LYS A 164 -1.33 -18.47 -18.16
N LYS A 165 -1.83 -17.44 -18.84
CA LYS A 165 -2.02 -16.10 -18.31
C LYS A 165 -2.83 -16.29 -17.03
N ASP A 166 -2.11 -16.30 -15.92
CA ASP A 166 -2.66 -16.72 -14.63
C ASP A 166 -3.67 -15.65 -14.22
N ASP A 167 -4.96 -15.96 -14.37
CA ASP A 167 -6.07 -15.13 -13.88
C ASP A 167 -6.15 -15.15 -12.34
N SER A 168 -5.09 -15.59 -11.65
CA SER A 168 -5.01 -15.54 -10.20
C SER A 168 -5.02 -14.06 -9.75
N GLN A 169 -5.90 -13.75 -8.81
CA GLN A 169 -5.89 -12.45 -8.14
C GLN A 169 -4.55 -12.32 -7.39
N PRO A 170 -3.94 -11.12 -7.32
CA PRO A 170 -2.75 -10.89 -6.52
C PRO A 170 -3.08 -11.30 -5.09
N ARG A 171 -2.18 -12.13 -4.54
CA ARG A 171 -2.36 -12.78 -3.24
C ARG A 171 -2.66 -11.75 -2.13
N SER A 172 -2.17 -10.52 -2.28
CA SER A 172 -2.36 -9.41 -1.35
C SER A 172 -3.82 -8.94 -1.21
N LEU A 173 -4.58 -8.76 -2.30
CA LEU A 173 -5.97 -8.30 -2.25
C LEU A 173 -6.89 -9.37 -1.66
N SER A 174 -6.76 -10.61 -2.14
CA SER A 174 -7.55 -11.74 -1.64
C SER A 174 -7.30 -11.95 -0.13
N THR A 175 -6.03 -11.86 0.30
CA THR A 175 -5.69 -11.91 1.73
C THR A 175 -6.29 -10.76 2.53
N ALA A 176 -6.25 -9.52 2.02
CA ALA A 176 -6.85 -8.37 2.69
C ALA A 176 -8.35 -8.53 2.90
N GLU A 177 -9.06 -9.00 1.86
CA GLU A 177 -10.50 -9.26 1.94
C GLU A 177 -10.84 -10.41 2.88
N ALA A 178 -10.03 -11.47 2.89
CA ALA A 178 -10.19 -12.60 3.78
C ALA A 178 -9.96 -12.21 5.26
N ILE A 179 -8.93 -11.42 5.56
CA ILE A 179 -8.70 -10.86 6.89
C ILE A 179 -9.89 -9.98 7.31
N ARG A 180 -10.32 -9.07 6.43
CA ARG A 180 -11.47 -8.20 6.68
C ARG A 180 -12.72 -9.01 7.01
N ALA A 181 -13.03 -10.04 6.22
CA ALA A 181 -14.19 -10.89 6.42
C ALA A 181 -14.11 -11.69 7.73
N ALA A 182 -12.93 -12.23 8.06
CA ALA A 182 -12.69 -12.96 9.30
C ALA A 182 -12.98 -12.09 10.53
N TRP A 183 -12.41 -10.88 10.58
CA TRP A 183 -12.65 -9.94 11.69
C TRP A 183 -14.09 -9.43 11.71
N LYS A 184 -14.72 -9.23 10.54
CA LYS A 184 -16.12 -8.82 10.47
C LYS A 184 -17.03 -9.85 11.12
N LEU A 185 -16.81 -11.14 10.83
CA LEU A 185 -17.55 -12.24 11.42
C LEU A 185 -17.27 -12.38 12.92
N PHE A 186 -16.00 -12.22 13.34
CA PHE A 186 -15.63 -12.23 14.76
C PHE A 186 -16.41 -11.18 15.55
N TYR A 187 -16.40 -9.91 15.14
CA TYR A 187 -17.08 -8.86 15.88
C TYR A 187 -18.60 -9.07 15.92
N ARG A 188 -19.20 -9.50 14.81
CA ARG A 188 -20.64 -9.84 14.76
C ARG A 188 -21.01 -10.94 15.75
N ARG A 189 -20.17 -11.97 15.92
CA ARG A 189 -20.45 -13.08 16.85
C ARG A 189 -20.17 -12.71 18.31
N THR A 190 -19.01 -12.13 18.58
CA THR A 190 -18.54 -11.85 19.95
C THR A 190 -19.28 -10.69 20.59
N PHE A 191 -19.54 -9.62 19.83
CA PHE A 191 -20.13 -8.38 20.37
C PHE A 191 -21.56 -8.14 19.91
N LYS A 192 -22.12 -9.03 19.08
CA LYS A 192 -23.48 -8.89 18.51
C LYS A 192 -23.73 -7.53 17.84
N VAL A 193 -22.66 -6.93 17.28
CA VAL A 193 -22.74 -5.60 16.65
C VAL A 193 -23.31 -5.68 15.23
N GLN A 194 -24.09 -4.66 14.87
CA GLN A 194 -24.61 -4.46 13.51
C GLN A 194 -23.56 -3.84 12.58
N ASP A 195 -23.91 -3.73 11.30
CA ASP A 195 -23.08 -3.08 10.29
C ASP A 195 -22.96 -1.57 10.49
N GLY A 196 -21.88 -1.00 9.97
CA GLY A 196 -21.54 0.41 10.10
C GLY A 196 -20.64 0.67 11.30
N TRP A 197 -19.81 1.71 11.21
CA TRP A 197 -18.91 2.13 12.28
C TRP A 197 -19.09 3.61 12.56
N ARG A 198 -19.26 3.97 13.83
CA ARG A 198 -19.23 5.37 14.27
C ARG A 198 -18.77 5.48 15.72
N ILE A 199 -18.23 6.65 16.04
CA ILE A 199 -17.91 7.05 17.41
C ILE A 199 -18.95 8.12 17.78
N GLU A 200 -19.71 7.89 18.85
CA GLU A 200 -20.64 8.89 19.39
C GLU A 200 -19.88 10.02 20.10
N GLU A 201 -20.56 11.14 20.37
CA GLU A 201 -19.95 12.33 21.00
C GLU A 201 -19.38 12.03 22.39
N ASP A 202 -19.93 11.04 23.09
CA ASP A 202 -19.44 10.56 24.39
C ASP A 202 -18.26 9.59 24.29
N GLY A 203 -17.77 9.31 23.07
CA GLY A 203 -16.68 8.41 22.80
C GLY A 203 -17.08 6.93 22.74
N ARG A 204 -18.36 6.59 22.90
CA ARG A 204 -18.83 5.20 22.71
C ARG A 204 -18.68 4.79 21.25
N CYS A 205 -18.14 3.60 21.06
CA CYS A 205 -17.95 3.00 19.75
C CYS A 205 -19.16 2.13 19.41
N ILE A 206 -19.84 2.43 18.30
CA ILE A 206 -21.02 1.68 17.87
C ILE A 206 -20.77 1.03 16.52
N GLY A 207 -21.14 -0.25 16.46
CA GLY A 207 -21.13 -1.05 15.26
C GLY A 207 -19.80 -1.78 15.04
N ASN A 208 -19.56 -2.21 13.80
CA ASN A 208 -18.42 -3.07 13.46
C ASN A 208 -17.21 -2.24 13.00
N PRO A 209 -16.06 -2.28 13.70
CA PRO A 209 -14.88 -1.48 13.32
C PRO A 209 -14.32 -1.82 11.93
N VAL A 210 -14.72 -2.96 11.35
CA VAL A 210 -14.37 -3.36 9.99
C VAL A 210 -15.05 -2.50 8.91
N ASP A 211 -16.16 -1.86 9.26
CA ASP A 211 -16.92 -0.97 8.36
C ASP A 211 -16.50 0.50 8.51
N ASP A 212 -15.37 0.76 9.18
CA ASP A 212 -14.73 2.06 9.21
C ASP A 212 -14.44 2.60 7.80
N ILE A 213 -14.59 3.93 7.64
CA ILE A 213 -14.45 4.62 6.35
C ILE A 213 -13.01 4.52 5.84
N ASP A 214 -12.02 4.74 6.71
CA ASP A 214 -10.61 4.77 6.31
C ASP A 214 -10.07 3.38 5.99
N LEU A 215 -10.58 2.34 6.68
CA LEU A 215 -10.31 0.96 6.34
C LEU A 215 -10.99 0.56 5.02
N SER A 216 -12.26 0.95 4.82
CA SER A 216 -13.00 0.67 3.58
C SER A 216 -12.35 1.32 2.36
N GLN A 217 -11.91 2.57 2.50
CA GLN A 217 -11.14 3.27 1.47
C GLN A 217 -9.83 2.56 1.17
N TYR A 218 -9.11 2.09 2.19
CA TYR A 218 -7.88 1.33 2.00
C TYR A 218 -8.10 0.04 1.18
N ILE A 219 -9.12 -0.75 1.51
CA ILE A 219 -9.47 -1.95 0.72
C ILE A 219 -9.87 -1.57 -0.71
N GLN A 220 -10.60 -0.47 -0.88
CA GLN A 220 -10.95 0.04 -2.21
C GLN A 220 -9.70 0.44 -3.01
N THR A 221 -8.65 0.99 -2.35
CA THR A 221 -7.38 1.30 -3.02
C THR A 221 -6.67 0.04 -3.49
N LEU A 222 -6.64 -1.04 -2.69
CA LEU A 222 -6.09 -2.33 -3.11
C LEU A 222 -6.85 -2.91 -4.31
N ARG A 223 -8.19 -2.83 -4.31
CA ARG A 223 -9.01 -3.25 -5.47
C ARG A 223 -8.67 -2.45 -6.73
N LYS A 224 -8.56 -1.12 -6.60
CA LYS A 224 -8.19 -0.24 -7.72
C LYS A 224 -6.79 -0.55 -8.23
N GLN A 225 -5.84 -0.82 -7.34
CA GLN A 225 -4.49 -1.23 -7.71
C GLN A 225 -4.50 -2.55 -8.49
N HIS A 226 -5.16 -3.59 -7.96
CA HIS A 226 -5.30 -4.88 -8.64
C HIS A 226 -5.93 -4.73 -10.04
N ASN A 227 -7.02 -3.96 -10.14
CA ASN A 227 -7.69 -3.75 -11.42
C ASN A 227 -6.80 -3.01 -12.42
N ARG A 228 -5.92 -2.12 -11.97
CA ARG A 228 -4.95 -1.44 -12.85
C ARG A 228 -3.87 -2.41 -13.35
N GLU A 229 -3.36 -3.28 -12.49
CA GLU A 229 -2.35 -4.28 -12.86
C GLU A 229 -2.87 -5.28 -13.92
N ARG A 230 -4.17 -5.59 -13.89
CA ARG A 230 -4.79 -6.45 -14.91
C ARG A 230 -4.98 -5.80 -16.27
N VAL A 231 -5.21 -4.49 -16.31
CA VAL A 231 -5.47 -3.80 -17.58
C VAL A 231 -4.15 -3.34 -18.18
N THR A 232 -3.58 -4.19 -19.03
CA THR A 232 -2.29 -3.96 -19.72
C THR A 232 -2.24 -2.71 -20.61
N ARG A 233 -3.37 -2.04 -20.84
CA ARG A 233 -3.49 -0.83 -21.68
C ARG A 233 -3.43 0.48 -20.92
N HIS A 234 -3.35 0.48 -19.59
CA HIS A 234 -3.30 1.72 -18.82
C HIS A 234 -1.87 2.08 -18.42
N SER A 235 -1.56 3.38 -18.44
CA SER A 235 -0.33 3.93 -17.90
C SER A 235 -0.19 3.53 -16.42
N ILE A 236 0.84 2.74 -16.11
CA ILE A 236 1.16 2.32 -14.74
C ILE A 236 1.99 3.43 -14.09
N ALA A 237 1.82 3.64 -12.78
CA ALA A 237 2.69 4.53 -12.03
C ALA A 237 4.14 3.99 -12.08
N ILE A 238 5.11 4.87 -12.29
CA ILE A 238 6.52 4.49 -12.29
C ILE A 238 6.89 3.88 -10.93
N THR A 239 7.56 2.73 -10.91
CA THR A 239 8.03 2.09 -9.67
C THR A 239 9.32 2.77 -9.18
N LEU A 240 9.67 2.61 -7.90
CA LEU A 240 10.94 3.13 -7.37
C LEU A 240 12.15 2.54 -8.14
N GLU A 241 12.09 1.26 -8.50
CA GLU A 241 13.16 0.61 -9.26
C GLU A 241 13.28 1.20 -10.67
N SER A 242 12.15 1.38 -11.37
CA SER A 242 12.12 2.05 -12.68
C SER A 242 12.65 3.48 -12.57
N MET A 243 12.32 4.19 -11.49
CA MET A 243 12.84 5.52 -11.21
C MET A 243 14.36 5.49 -11.00
N LYS A 244 14.91 4.51 -10.27
CA LYS A 244 16.37 4.34 -10.12
C LYS A 244 17.05 4.10 -11.46
N LYS A 245 16.48 3.23 -12.31
CA LYS A 245 16.98 2.96 -13.68
C LYS A 245 16.96 4.23 -14.54
N LEU A 246 15.87 5.00 -14.50
CA LEU A 246 15.75 6.28 -15.20
C LEU A 246 16.82 7.28 -14.74
N MET A 247 17.01 7.43 -13.42
CA MET A 247 18.01 8.35 -12.88
C MET A 247 19.43 7.94 -13.31
N ALA A 248 19.75 6.64 -13.24
CA ALA A 248 21.04 6.12 -13.68
C ALA A 248 21.28 6.33 -15.17
N TYR A 249 20.26 6.13 -16.01
CA TYR A 249 20.33 6.41 -17.45
C TYR A 249 20.63 7.89 -17.72
N LEU A 250 19.89 8.79 -17.05
CA LEU A 250 20.04 10.24 -17.21
C LEU A 250 21.38 10.77 -16.67
N ASP A 251 22.03 10.07 -15.74
CA ASP A 251 23.34 10.44 -15.19
C ASP A 251 24.53 10.04 -16.13
N ARG A 252 24.28 9.30 -17.22
CA ARG A 252 25.35 8.85 -18.14
C ARG A 252 25.91 9.99 -19.01
N SER A 253 27.22 9.97 -19.22
CA SER A 253 27.93 11.01 -19.99
C SER A 253 27.57 11.04 -21.49
N ASP A 254 27.28 9.89 -22.10
CA ASP A 254 26.83 9.80 -23.49
C ASP A 254 25.42 10.38 -23.67
N VAL A 255 24.53 10.16 -22.69
CA VAL A 255 23.19 10.76 -22.65
C VAL A 255 23.28 12.27 -22.49
N HIS A 256 24.18 12.77 -21.62
CA HIS A 256 24.45 14.20 -21.49
C HIS A 256 24.93 14.82 -22.81
N LYS A 257 25.81 14.16 -23.56
CA LYS A 257 26.29 14.64 -24.86
C LYS A 257 25.16 14.68 -25.90
N LYS A 258 24.28 13.67 -25.89
CA LYS A 258 23.16 13.55 -26.85
C LYS A 258 22.05 14.58 -26.59
N HIS A 259 21.64 14.75 -25.34
CA HIS A 259 20.45 15.54 -24.98
C HIS A 259 20.78 16.91 -24.36
N GLY A 260 22.02 17.11 -23.93
CA GLY A 260 22.46 18.29 -23.19
C GLY A 260 22.25 18.12 -21.68
N LEU A 261 23.24 18.60 -20.90
CA LEU A 261 23.24 18.49 -19.43
C LEU A 261 22.01 19.17 -18.81
N ALA A 262 21.64 20.36 -19.28
CA ALA A 262 20.50 21.11 -18.77
C ALA A 262 19.18 20.31 -18.84
N LYS A 263 18.91 19.67 -19.98
CA LYS A 263 17.70 18.85 -20.17
C LYS A 263 17.70 17.61 -19.28
N CYS A 264 18.86 16.97 -19.12
CA CYS A 264 18.99 15.79 -18.25
C CYS A 264 18.74 16.17 -16.78
N LEU A 265 19.40 17.20 -16.27
CA LEU A 265 19.21 17.69 -14.89
C LEU A 265 17.77 18.17 -14.64
N PHE A 266 17.19 18.90 -15.60
CA PHE A 266 15.79 19.32 -15.55
C PHE A 266 14.87 18.12 -15.41
N PHE A 267 15.02 17.12 -16.27
CA PHE A 267 14.11 15.98 -16.30
C PHE A 267 14.28 15.06 -15.09
N GLN A 268 15.51 14.90 -14.61
CA GLN A 268 15.78 14.23 -13.33
C GLN A 268 15.07 14.92 -12.17
N ALA A 269 15.17 16.24 -12.07
CA ALA A 269 14.47 17.01 -11.05
C ALA A 269 12.95 16.87 -11.19
N TYR A 270 12.42 17.04 -12.41
CA TYR A 270 10.99 16.94 -12.70
C TYR A 270 10.43 15.55 -12.33
N ALA A 271 11.02 14.47 -12.85
CA ALA A 271 10.57 13.11 -12.60
C ALA A 271 10.68 12.74 -11.11
N ALA A 272 11.79 13.08 -10.45
CA ALA A 272 11.97 12.81 -9.02
C ALA A 272 10.94 13.58 -8.17
N THR A 273 10.73 14.87 -8.42
CA THR A 273 9.74 15.66 -7.69
C THR A 273 8.32 15.14 -7.91
N GLY A 274 7.97 14.81 -9.16
CA GLY A 274 6.69 14.20 -9.49
C GLY A 274 6.42 12.91 -8.70
N PHE A 275 7.42 12.02 -8.70
CA PHE A 275 7.36 10.73 -8.02
C PHE A 275 7.29 10.86 -6.49
N TYR A 276 8.15 11.66 -5.87
CA TYR A 276 8.16 11.79 -4.39
C TYR A 276 6.96 12.55 -3.85
N LEU A 277 6.42 13.52 -4.60
CA LEU A 277 5.22 14.25 -4.18
C LEU A 277 3.92 13.58 -4.62
N TRP A 278 3.98 12.52 -5.42
CA TRP A 278 2.83 11.85 -6.02
C TRP A 278 1.92 12.80 -6.80
N THR A 279 2.55 13.75 -7.52
CA THR A 279 1.85 14.81 -8.27
C THR A 279 1.65 14.43 -9.72
N ARG A 280 0.64 15.03 -10.33
CA ARG A 280 0.42 14.93 -11.78
C ARG A 280 1.28 15.97 -12.51
N ASN A 281 1.57 15.72 -13.79
CA ASN A 281 2.37 16.63 -14.62
C ASN A 281 1.76 18.04 -14.72
N ASP A 282 0.42 18.15 -14.70
CA ASP A 282 -0.35 19.40 -14.77
C ASP A 282 -0.36 20.21 -13.46
N GLU A 283 -0.06 19.56 -12.34
CA GLU A 283 0.21 20.20 -11.05
C GLU A 283 1.68 20.64 -11.02
N LEU A 284 2.59 19.74 -11.41
CA LEU A 284 4.03 19.93 -11.22
C LEU A 284 4.62 21.07 -12.07
N HIS A 285 4.19 21.23 -13.32
CA HIS A 285 4.70 22.30 -14.16
C HIS A 285 4.26 23.71 -13.69
N LYS A 286 3.29 23.80 -12.78
CA LYS A 286 2.82 25.07 -12.20
C LYS A 286 3.61 25.46 -10.95
N LEU A 287 4.54 24.60 -10.50
CA LEU A 287 5.31 24.85 -9.30
C LEU A 287 6.22 26.07 -9.47
N GLN A 288 6.05 27.06 -8.59
CA GLN A 288 6.81 28.31 -8.56
C GLN A 288 7.69 28.41 -7.32
N GLY A 289 8.68 29.32 -7.35
CA GLY A 289 9.65 29.48 -6.26
C GLY A 289 9.00 29.72 -4.88
N HIS A 290 8.01 30.61 -4.79
CA HIS A 290 7.33 30.92 -3.52
C HIS A 290 6.55 29.73 -2.92
N MET A 291 6.31 28.67 -3.70
CA MET A 291 5.64 27.46 -3.23
C MET A 291 6.60 26.48 -2.54
N ILE A 292 7.91 26.75 -2.58
CA ILE A 292 8.91 25.91 -1.92
C ILE A 292 9.49 26.64 -0.71
N GLU A 293 9.17 26.14 0.49
CA GLU A 293 9.73 26.64 1.74
C GLU A 293 10.98 25.84 2.14
N GLY A 294 11.98 26.53 2.69
CA GLY A 294 13.16 25.88 3.29
C GLY A 294 14.24 25.46 2.29
N LEU A 295 14.27 26.05 1.09
CA LEU A 295 15.36 25.88 0.11
C LEU A 295 16.53 26.87 0.30
N GLY A 296 16.49 27.74 1.32
CA GLY A 296 17.55 28.70 1.61
C GLY A 296 17.77 29.72 0.48
N PHE A 297 16.68 30.21 -0.14
CA PHE A 297 16.76 31.23 -1.19
C PHE A 297 16.85 32.66 -0.65
N ASP A 298 16.35 32.89 0.56
CA ASP A 298 16.56 34.15 1.25
C ASP A 298 18.03 34.17 1.70
N ASN A 299 18.73 35.28 1.47
CA ASN A 299 20.16 35.50 1.75
C ASN A 299 20.57 35.35 3.23
N ASP A 300 19.70 34.79 4.04
CA ASP A 300 19.93 34.44 5.42
C ASP A 300 20.29 32.97 5.47
N ASP A 301 21.32 32.64 6.23
CA ASP A 301 22.00 31.34 6.38
C ASP A 301 21.06 30.25 6.95
N THR A 302 19.89 30.10 6.34
CA THR A 302 18.76 29.30 6.79
C THR A 302 19.00 27.88 6.37
N VAL A 303 19.80 27.24 7.22
CA VAL A 303 19.82 25.82 7.53
C VAL A 303 18.50 25.18 7.09
N PHE A 304 18.57 24.25 6.13
CA PHE A 304 17.48 23.35 5.79
C PHE A 304 16.70 23.00 7.05
N LYS A 305 15.37 23.07 7.03
CA LYS A 305 14.60 22.66 8.20
C LYS A 305 14.98 21.22 8.52
N THR A 306 15.59 21.02 9.68
CA THR A 306 15.97 19.70 10.17
C THR A 306 14.76 19.13 10.89
N GLN A 307 14.29 17.96 10.48
CA GLN A 307 13.30 17.21 11.25
C GLN A 307 13.88 16.86 12.63
N ARG A 308 13.03 16.49 13.59
CA ARG A 308 13.50 15.94 14.89
C ARG A 308 14.43 14.73 14.71
N SER A 309 14.35 14.02 13.59
CA SER A 309 15.20 12.90 13.20
C SER A 309 16.60 13.30 12.69
N GLY A 310 16.90 14.59 12.53
CA GLY A 310 18.17 15.04 11.95
C GLY A 310 18.16 15.15 10.42
N HIS A 311 17.07 14.75 9.74
CA HIS A 311 16.99 14.82 8.29
C HIS A 311 16.56 16.20 7.77
N HIS A 312 17.27 16.71 6.78
CA HIS A 312 16.93 17.94 6.08
C HIS A 312 15.74 17.73 5.12
N TYR A 313 14.77 18.64 5.15
CA TYR A 313 13.64 18.64 4.22
C TYR A 313 13.32 20.04 3.73
N PHE A 314 12.71 20.12 2.55
CA PHE A 314 12.01 21.31 2.08
C PHE A 314 10.51 20.99 2.02
N LYS A 315 9.67 22.00 2.19
CA LYS A 315 8.21 21.85 2.18
C LYS A 315 7.67 22.43 0.89
N ILE A 316 7.02 21.59 0.08
CA ILE A 316 6.37 22.03 -1.15
C ILE A 316 4.88 22.19 -0.88
N LYS A 317 4.40 23.43 -1.03
CA LYS A 317 2.98 23.76 -1.00
C LYS A 317 2.38 23.55 -2.37
N LEU A 318 1.58 22.49 -2.52
CA LEU A 318 0.83 22.21 -3.73
C LEU A 318 -0.57 22.80 -3.62
N THR A 319 -1.02 23.54 -4.63
CA THR A 319 -2.30 24.27 -4.61
C THR A 319 -3.52 23.35 -4.44
N PHE A 320 -3.41 22.06 -4.78
CA PHE A 320 -4.54 21.12 -4.82
C PHE A 320 -4.43 19.92 -3.87
N ARG A 321 -3.43 19.88 -2.96
CA ARG A 321 -3.24 18.75 -2.03
C ARG A 321 -2.75 19.20 -0.66
N LYS A 322 -3.07 18.40 0.38
CA LYS A 322 -2.39 18.51 1.69
C LYS A 322 -0.88 18.45 1.45
N THR A 323 -0.14 19.37 2.08
CA THR A 323 1.31 19.53 1.93
C THR A 323 2.04 18.20 2.07
N ASN A 324 2.79 17.80 1.03
CA ASN A 324 3.64 16.63 1.07
C ASN A 324 5.07 17.06 1.44
N GLN A 325 5.72 16.32 2.33
CA GLN A 325 7.14 16.51 2.64
C GLN A 325 7.96 15.64 1.68
N GLY A 326 8.85 16.28 0.91
CA GLY A 326 9.83 15.57 0.09
C GLY A 326 11.13 15.40 0.88
N ASP A 327 11.73 14.22 0.80
CA ASP A 327 13.09 13.98 1.28
C ASP A 327 14.06 14.77 0.37
N ALA A 328 14.66 15.83 0.92
CA ALA A 328 15.53 16.73 0.16
C ALA A 328 16.76 16.02 -0.40
N THR A 329 17.24 15.00 0.32
CA THR A 329 18.39 14.15 -0.04
C THR A 329 18.12 13.30 -1.28
N LYS A 330 16.85 12.95 -1.52
CA LYS A 330 16.44 12.11 -2.65
C LYS A 330 15.96 12.90 -3.87
N CYS A 331 15.72 14.20 -3.70
CA CYS A 331 15.19 15.04 -4.76
C CYS A 331 16.33 15.64 -5.59
N LYS A 332 16.44 15.22 -6.86
CA LYS A 332 17.38 15.79 -7.86
C LYS A 332 17.14 17.29 -8.12
N LEU A 333 16.08 17.86 -7.55
CA LEU A 333 15.75 19.28 -7.57
C LEU A 333 16.89 20.18 -7.10
N LEU A 334 17.62 19.84 -6.03
CA LEU A 334 18.72 20.69 -5.55
C LEU A 334 19.84 20.83 -6.59
N LYS A 335 20.16 19.75 -7.32
CA LYS A 335 21.16 19.79 -8.40
C LYS A 335 20.69 20.68 -9.56
N TRP A 336 19.41 20.59 -9.91
CA TRP A 336 18.81 21.45 -10.92
C TRP A 336 18.85 22.94 -10.53
N LEU A 337 18.48 23.27 -9.29
CA LEU A 337 18.52 24.64 -8.79
C LEU A 337 19.95 25.20 -8.70
N ALA A 338 20.92 24.38 -8.30
CA ALA A 338 22.33 24.76 -8.31
C ALA A 338 22.83 25.04 -9.75
N TYR A 339 22.40 24.23 -10.72
CA TYR A 339 22.71 24.46 -12.13
C TYR A 339 22.12 25.77 -12.65
N LEU A 340 20.86 26.08 -12.33
CA LEU A 340 20.26 27.38 -12.67
C LEU A 340 21.05 28.56 -12.07
N ARG A 341 21.47 28.44 -10.81
CA ARG A 341 22.29 29.46 -10.15
C ARG A 341 23.64 29.66 -10.85
N GLN A 342 24.30 28.58 -11.29
CA GLN A 342 25.56 28.65 -12.04
C GLN A 342 25.40 29.37 -13.39
N LEU A 343 24.22 29.35 -14.00
CA LEU A 343 23.90 30.09 -15.21
C LEU A 343 23.55 31.57 -14.95
N GLY A 344 23.67 32.07 -13.71
CA GLY A 344 23.31 33.44 -13.36
C GLY A 344 21.80 33.63 -13.16
N HIS A 345 21.07 32.54 -12.96
CA HIS A 345 19.61 32.52 -12.85
C HIS A 345 19.17 31.94 -11.51
N PRO A 346 19.39 32.64 -10.37
CA PRO A 346 18.82 32.21 -9.10
C PRO A 346 17.29 32.24 -9.18
N LEU A 347 16.64 31.19 -8.67
CA LEU A 347 15.20 31.06 -8.70
C LEU A 347 14.54 32.14 -7.83
N ARG A 348 13.70 32.98 -8.42
CA ARG A 348 12.87 33.98 -7.72
C ARG A 348 11.51 33.40 -7.35
N ASN A 349 10.76 34.13 -6.52
CA ASN A 349 9.45 33.71 -6.03
C ASN A 349 8.43 33.46 -7.14
N GLU A 350 8.48 34.26 -8.20
CA GLU A 350 7.57 34.22 -9.34
C GLU A 350 8.02 33.26 -10.45
N ASP A 351 9.28 32.81 -10.39
CA ASP A 351 9.84 31.92 -11.39
C ASP A 351 9.24 30.51 -11.28
N TYR A 352 9.06 29.87 -12.43
CA TYR A 352 8.72 28.47 -12.45
C TYR A 352 9.94 27.62 -12.12
N VAL A 353 9.75 26.65 -11.22
CA VAL A 353 10.78 25.68 -10.84
C VAL A 353 11.18 24.81 -12.04
N PHE A 354 10.20 24.51 -12.89
CA PHE A 354 10.35 23.78 -14.14
C PHE A 354 9.99 24.69 -15.33
N PRO A 355 10.92 25.59 -15.71
CA PRO A 355 10.70 26.55 -16.78
C PRO A 355 10.78 25.91 -18.18
N THR A 356 10.38 26.66 -19.19
CA THR A 356 10.51 26.24 -20.59
C THR A 356 11.99 26.19 -20.99
N LEU A 357 12.40 25.07 -21.59
CA LEU A 357 13.71 24.90 -22.20
C LEU A 357 13.60 25.04 -23.72
N GLY A 358 14.31 26.03 -24.27
CA GLY A 358 14.43 26.23 -25.71
C GLY A 358 15.20 25.09 -26.39
N ALA A 359 15.05 24.97 -27.71
CA ALA A 359 15.76 23.96 -28.49
C ALA A 359 17.29 24.07 -28.35
N ARG A 360 17.80 25.30 -28.21
CA ARG A 360 19.23 25.62 -28.04
C ARG A 360 19.71 25.57 -26.58
N GLY A 361 18.84 25.23 -25.63
CA GLY A 361 19.16 25.23 -24.21
C GLY A 361 18.82 26.54 -23.48
N ASP A 362 18.24 27.52 -24.16
CA ASP A 362 17.79 28.78 -23.54
C ASP A 362 16.73 28.49 -22.47
N ILE A 363 16.86 29.10 -21.28
CA ILE A 363 15.95 28.88 -20.15
C ILE A 363 15.04 30.09 -19.98
N ARG A 364 13.72 29.90 -20.00
CA ARG A 364 12.73 30.97 -19.81
C ARG A 364 12.01 30.83 -18.46
N LEU A 365 12.61 31.38 -17.39
CA LEU A 365 12.14 31.21 -16.01
C LEU A 365 10.68 31.59 -15.76
N HIS A 366 10.21 32.66 -16.42
CA HIS A 366 8.83 33.16 -16.28
C HIS A 366 7.81 32.41 -17.15
N GLN A 367 8.23 31.39 -17.91
CA GLN A 367 7.36 30.61 -18.78
C GLN A 367 7.39 29.14 -18.36
N LYS A 368 6.29 28.63 -17.81
CA LYS A 368 6.18 27.20 -17.46
C LYS A 368 6.37 26.30 -18.68
N VAL A 369 6.99 25.14 -18.47
CA VAL A 369 7.07 24.09 -19.49
C VAL A 369 5.65 23.64 -19.90
N SER A 370 5.44 23.41 -21.20
CA SER A 370 4.14 22.93 -21.70
C SER A 370 3.95 21.44 -21.41
N SER A 371 2.69 21.00 -21.27
CA SER A 371 2.38 19.58 -21.08
C SER A 371 2.89 18.72 -22.24
N ASP A 372 2.75 19.21 -23.48
CA ASP A 372 3.21 18.51 -24.69
C ASP A 372 4.73 18.35 -24.71
N THR A 373 5.46 19.36 -24.22
CA THR A 373 6.92 19.27 -24.10
C THR A 373 7.32 18.19 -23.10
N ILE A 374 6.64 18.08 -21.96
CA ILE A 374 6.90 17.02 -20.98
C ILE A 374 6.54 15.65 -21.54
N GLN A 375 5.42 15.52 -22.26
CA GLN A 375 5.05 14.25 -22.90
C GLN A 375 6.11 13.80 -23.89
N ARG A 376 6.64 14.71 -24.72
CA ARG A 376 7.77 14.43 -25.64
C ARG A 376 9.08 14.06 -24.95
N TYR A 377 9.24 14.34 -23.66
CA TYR A 377 10.39 13.88 -22.88
C TYR A 377 10.17 12.48 -22.29
N LEU A 378 8.92 12.06 -22.15
CA LEU A 378 8.52 10.75 -21.63
C LEU A 378 8.40 9.71 -22.74
N ASP A 379 7.99 10.12 -23.94
CA ASP A 379 7.96 9.32 -25.17
C ASP A 379 9.37 9.16 -25.78
#